data_AF-A0A452QXK1-F1
#
_entry.id   AF-A0A452QXK1-F1
#
_cell.length_a   1.000
_cell.length_b   1.000
_cell.length_c   1.000
_cell.angle_alpha   90.00
_cell.angle_beta   90.00
_cell.angle_gamma   90.00
#
_symmetry.space_group_name_H-M   'P 1'
#
loop_
_entity.id
_entity.type
_entity.pdbx_description
1 polymer ?
#
loop_
_entity_poly.entity_id
_entity_poly.type
_entity_poly.pdbx_seq_one_letter_code
_entity_poly.pdbx_strand_id
1 'polypeptide(L)' 'MGTLSEANGTFALSLLKKLGEENSKNVFFSPMSMSSALSMVFMGAKGDTAAQMSRVRTRSHFWATARAVRLSAEPPPGGR' A
#
# COMPACT_ATOMS: atom_id res chain seq x y z
N MET A 1 0.63 0.92 -18.06
CA MET A 1 1.83 0.97 -17.18
C MET A 1 2.01 2.32 -16.44
N GLY A 2 1.49 3.45 -16.94
CA GLY A 2 1.65 4.76 -16.29
C GLY A 2 1.06 4.88 -14.88
N THR A 3 -0.12 4.29 -14.64
CA THR A 3 -0.86 4.42 -13.37
C THR A 3 -0.15 3.77 -12.17
N LEU A 4 0.65 2.72 -12.41
CA LEU A 4 1.47 2.06 -11.38
C LEU A 4 2.73 2.86 -11.06
N SER A 5 3.35 3.45 -12.07
CA SER A 5 4.54 4.28 -11.90
C SER A 5 4.20 5.56 -11.12
N GLU A 6 3.12 6.24 -11.52
CA GLU A 6 2.61 7.44 -10.84
C GLU A 6 2.24 7.17 -9.38
N ALA A 7 1.63 6.01 -9.15
CA ALA A 7 1.30 5.52 -7.84
C ALA A 7 2.51 5.38 -6.91
N ASN A 8 3.51 4.63 -7.37
CA ASN A 8 4.73 4.39 -6.60
C ASN A 8 5.56 5.67 -6.45
N GLY A 9 5.54 6.58 -7.44
CA GLY A 9 6.15 7.91 -7.34
C GLY A 9 5.49 8.78 -6.26
N THR A 10 4.15 8.82 -6.23
CA THR A 10 3.41 9.57 -5.20
C THR A 10 3.69 9.05 -3.79
N PHE A 11 3.71 7.71 -3.63
CA PHE A 11 4.09 7.06 -2.38
C PHE A 11 5.53 7.39 -1.98
N ALA A 12 6.49 7.30 -2.91
CA ALA A 12 7.90 7.62 -2.67
C ALA A 12 8.08 9.04 -2.15
N LEU A 13 7.49 10.02 -2.82
CA LEU A 13 7.61 11.44 -2.44
C LEU A 13 6.97 11.72 -1.07
N SER A 14 5.79 11.14 -0.82
CA SER A 14 5.09 11.30 0.46
C SER A 14 5.90 10.69 1.61
N LEU A 15 6.47 9.51 1.40
CA LEU A 15 7.29 8.82 2.40
C LEU A 15 8.63 9.56 2.63
N LEU A 16 9.31 9.99 1.56
CA LEU A 16 10.55 10.76 1.67
C LEU A 16 10.33 12.04 2.46
N LYS A 17 9.25 12.79 2.17
CA LYS A 17 8.89 14.00 2.91
C LYS A 17 8.72 13.68 4.40
N LYS A 18 7.98 12.61 4.72
CA LYS A 18 7.74 12.21 6.11
C LYS A 18 9.01 11.78 6.84
N LEU A 19 9.89 11.03 6.18
CA LEU A 19 11.18 10.61 6.75
C LEU A 19 12.14 11.80 6.93
N GLY A 20 12.07 12.81 6.06
CA GLY A 20 12.87 14.02 6.16
C GLY A 20 12.37 15.04 7.19
N GLU A 21 11.14 14.89 7.71
CA GLU A 21 10.60 15.78 8.76
C GLU A 21 11.29 15.58 10.11
N GLU A 22 11.77 14.37 10.41
CA GLU A 22 12.36 14.07 11.73
C GLU A 22 13.83 14.48 11.86
N ASN A 23 14.63 14.45 10.78
CA ASN A 23 16.06 14.75 10.82
C ASN A 23 16.57 15.14 9.42
N SER A 24 17.44 16.16 9.34
CA SER A 24 18.16 16.54 8.09
C SER A 24 19.28 15.56 7.69
N LYS A 25 19.18 14.30 8.13
CA LYS A 25 20.16 13.24 7.82
C LYS A 25 19.82 12.60 6.48
N ASN A 26 20.81 11.95 5.87
CA ASN A 26 20.61 11.24 4.61
C ASN A 26 19.53 10.15 4.77
N VAL A 27 18.54 10.17 3.87
CA VAL A 27 17.47 9.17 3.80
C VAL A 27 17.65 8.36 2.51
N PHE A 28 17.72 7.04 2.63
CA PHE A 28 17.86 6.12 1.50
C PHE A 28 16.88 4.96 1.64
N PHE A 29 16.05 4.72 0.63
CA PHE A 29 15.09 3.62 0.60
C PHE A 29 14.67 3.23 -0.81
N SER A 30 14.04 2.06 -0.96
CA SER A 30 13.45 1.58 -2.21
C SER A 30 11.91 1.67 -2.15
N PRO A 31 11.28 2.63 -2.86
CA PRO A 31 9.83 2.79 -2.84
C PRO A 31 9.07 1.57 -3.37
N MET A 32 9.57 0.96 -4.45
CA MET A 32 8.96 -0.22 -5.08
C MET A 32 8.96 -1.43 -4.16
N SER A 33 10.08 -1.68 -3.48
CA SER A 33 10.22 -2.80 -2.54
C SER A 33 9.30 -2.63 -1.33
N MET A 34 9.25 -1.43 -0.75
CA MET A 34 8.35 -1.14 0.38
C MET A 34 6.87 -1.24 -0.03
N SER A 35 6.50 -0.70 -1.19
CA SER A 35 5.14 -0.82 -1.75
C SER A 35 4.73 -2.29 -1.89
N SER A 36 5.63 -3.14 -2.41
CA SER A 36 5.41 -4.58 -2.58
C SER A 36 5.28 -5.33 -1.26
N ALA A 37 6.12 -5.01 -0.27
CA ALA A 37 6.01 -5.60 1.06
C ALA A 37 4.68 -5.23 1.73
N LEU A 38 4.30 -3.94 1.68
CA LEU A 38 3.01 -3.47 2.19
C LEU A 38 1.83 -4.07 1.43
N SER A 39 2.01 -4.42 0.15
CA SER A 39 1.11 -5.25 -0.68
C SER A 39 0.78 -6.58 -0.05
N MET A 40 1.82 -7.36 0.23
CA MET A 40 1.65 -8.67 0.83
C MET A 40 1.04 -8.59 2.24
N VAL A 41 1.46 -7.61 3.05
CA VAL A 41 0.95 -7.45 4.42
C VAL A 41 -0.54 -7.11 4.45
N PHE A 42 -1.03 -6.22 3.57
CA PHE A 42 -2.47 -5.94 3.51
C PHE A 42 -3.30 -7.13 3.08
N MET A 43 -2.79 -7.95 2.16
CA MET A 43 -3.53 -9.13 1.72
C MET A 43 -3.82 -10.05 2.92
N GLY A 44 -2.93 -10.09 3.92
CA GLY A 44 -3.15 -10.80 5.18
C GLY A 44 -3.87 -10.01 6.29
N ALA A 45 -3.95 -8.68 6.20
CA ALA A 45 -4.56 -7.84 7.24
C ALA A 45 -6.09 -7.96 7.28
N LYS A 46 -6.70 -7.84 8.47
CA LYS A 46 -8.15 -7.88 8.69
C LYS A 46 -8.62 -6.66 9.50
N GLY A 47 -9.93 -6.41 9.51
CA GLY A 47 -10.57 -5.37 10.33
C GLY A 47 -9.97 -3.98 10.11
N ASP A 48 -9.78 -3.25 11.21
CA ASP A 48 -9.27 -1.87 11.19
C ASP A 48 -7.86 -1.75 10.61
N THR A 49 -7.02 -2.77 10.78
CA THR A 49 -5.66 -2.80 10.21
C THR A 49 -5.71 -2.75 8.68
N ALA A 50 -6.58 -3.55 8.06
CA ALA A 50 -6.79 -3.49 6.62
C ALA A 50 -7.34 -2.12 6.19
N ALA A 51 -8.29 -1.57 6.95
CA ALA A 51 -8.87 -0.25 6.66
C ALA A 51 -7.81 0.86 6.71
N GLN A 52 -6.95 0.89 7.73
CA GLN A 52 -5.88 1.87 7.87
C GLN A 52 -4.83 1.73 6.75
N MET A 53 -4.41 0.50 6.45
CA MET A 53 -3.46 0.26 5.36
C MET A 53 -4.04 0.67 4.00
N SER A 54 -5.36 0.56 3.79
CA SER A 54 -6.01 1.08 2.57
C SER A 54 -5.97 2.61 2.47
N ARG A 55 -6.03 3.32 3.60
CA ARG A 55 -6.07 4.79 3.70
C ARG A 55 -4.71 5.44 3.46
N VAL A 56 -3.63 4.83 3.95
CA VAL A 56 -2.24 5.26 3.66
C VAL A 56 -1.96 5.27 2.14
N ARG A 57 -2.85 4.68 1.35
CA ARG A 57 -2.59 4.20 0.00
C ARG A 57 -3.56 4.71 -1.08
N THR A 58 -4.56 5.52 -0.71
CA THR A 58 -5.71 5.89 -1.56
C THR A 58 -5.39 6.90 -2.69
N ARG A 59 -4.19 6.87 -3.29
CA ARG A 59 -3.85 7.69 -4.47
C ARG A 59 -3.22 6.91 -5.63
N SER A 60 -3.47 5.59 -5.74
CA SER A 60 -2.61 4.72 -6.56
C SER A 60 -3.26 3.38 -7.02
N HIS A 61 -3.42 3.19 -8.34
CA HIS A 61 -4.14 2.06 -8.98
C HIS A 61 -3.50 0.66 -8.87
N PHE A 62 -2.29 0.53 -8.30
CA PHE A 62 -1.60 -0.76 -8.08
C PHE A 62 -2.42 -1.79 -7.29
N TRP A 63 -3.34 -1.30 -6.47
CA TRP A 63 -4.08 -2.10 -5.50
C TRP A 63 -5.42 -2.61 -5.97
N ALA A 64 -5.85 -2.27 -7.19
CA ALA A 64 -6.97 -2.94 -7.81
C ALA A 64 -6.75 -4.46 -7.82
N THR A 65 -5.54 -4.90 -8.13
CA THR A 65 -5.18 -6.33 -8.15
C THR A 65 -5.15 -6.93 -6.75
N ALA A 66 -4.45 -6.33 -5.78
CA ALA A 66 -4.39 -6.88 -4.43
C ALA A 66 -5.75 -6.83 -3.70
N ARG A 67 -6.60 -5.83 -3.98
CA ARG A 67 -8.00 -5.78 -3.51
C ARG A 67 -8.85 -6.83 -4.21
N ALA A 68 -8.71 -7.03 -5.52
CA ALA A 68 -9.41 -8.08 -6.25
C ALA A 68 -9.02 -9.46 -5.76
N VAL A 69 -7.73 -9.72 -5.53
CA VAL A 69 -7.22 -10.97 -4.93
C VAL A 69 -7.79 -11.16 -3.52
N ARG A 70 -7.83 -10.11 -2.70
CA ARG A 70 -8.41 -10.19 -1.36
C ARG A 70 -9.92 -10.42 -1.38
N LEU A 71 -10.67 -9.72 -2.24
CA LEU A 71 -12.11 -9.93 -2.41
C LEU A 71 -12.42 -11.33 -2.95
N SER A 72 -11.56 -11.88 -3.80
CA SER A 72 -11.70 -13.25 -4.30
C SER A 72 -11.34 -14.32 -3.26
N ALA A 73 -10.66 -13.95 -2.18
CA ALA A 73 -10.27 -14.85 -1.09
C ALA A 73 -11.20 -14.76 0.13
N GLU A 74 -12.15 -13.80 0.17
CA GLU A 74 -13.15 -13.72 1.23
C GLU A 74 -14.27 -14.74 0.93
N PRO A 75 -14.67 -15.56 1.92
CA PRO A 75 -15.77 -16.50 1.74
C PRO A 75 -17.11 -15.76 1.49
N PRO A 76 -18.05 -16.37 0.74
CA PRO A 76 -19.34 -15.75 0.47
C PRO A 76 -20.09 -15.45 1.78
N PRO A 77 -20.81 -14.32 1.88
CA PRO A 77 -21.59 -14.00 3.07
C PRO A 77 -22.74 -15.00 3.19
N GLY A 78 -22.65 -15.95 4.12
CA GLY A 78 -23.73 -16.90 4.42
C GLY A 78 -23.36 -18.34 4.77
N GLY A 79 -22.09 -18.73 4.83
CA GLY A 79 -21.70 -20.09 5.27
C GLY A 79 -21.51 -20.18 6.78
N ARG A 80 -22.50 -20.72 7.50
CA ARG A 80 -22.24 -21.49 8.71
C ARG A 80 -21.85 -22.91 8.34
#